data_AF-A0ABD1Y7E3-F1
#
_entry.id   AF-A0ABD1Y7E3-F1
#
_cell.length_a   1.000
_cell.length_b   1.000
_cell.length_c   1.000
_cell.angle_alpha   90.00
_cell.angle_beta   90.00
_cell.angle_gamma   90.00
#
_symmetry.space_group_name_H-M   'P 1'
#
loop_
_entity.id
_entity.type
_entity.pdbx_description
1 polymer ?
#
loop_
_entity_poly.entity_id
_entity_poly.type
_entity_poly.pdbx_seq_one_letter_code
_entity_poly.pdbx_strand_id
1 'polypeptide(L)'
;MAKKKVKRELTEEEKKGKAELKMIKAEEQRKKRILTKRENLLQSMRTEELVTKNNNYKVHTQWRELMRQGKVEELKKTLIPIMEKYENDINKADKTIHHFGIRLQEADEQYEFAHYNHMQTINALIDLHHTRVQIMENDFLKHLKRLENEFNTERQYIINMQNTNERELVGMMKAMEAEFKEAMNEQRQQFDSIREELKNKSTEEYNVAKVGLESQVEDLENQIQETHKTYLANTEAKTIQFKAMVKKDIVTSRLVEQRMRKLIRLHEALAYWRARITVNTREWEAMNKALRDEKDRINKHYQDLKRSLNRMHIAEHAKLRAISKASGEVMENLKEKLGLAERILSLGAVNKKLETEYDRIHPQLISEEYPPKQKLPQVSQNEKPLPDDAYDRANPERMLRFTTYALDEFGQEVSEEGYFENLNRRFNKVMLEKMAINLERKRLKEVNFHLQKRLENYLEMSPMIKQRLRAANVMIDFGENTPPPPSRCH
;
A
#
# COMPACT_ATOMS: atom_id res chain seq x y z
N MET A 1 -88.01 73.85 -60.72
CA MET A 1 -88.91 74.77 -61.46
C MET A 1 -88.38 74.88 -62.88
N ALA A 2 -88.79 74.12 -63.90
CA ALA A 2 -90.12 73.81 -64.44
C ALA A 2 -90.91 75.07 -64.86
N LYS A 3 -90.87 75.43 -66.15
CA LYS A 3 -92.02 75.97 -66.90
C LYS A 3 -91.92 75.59 -68.39
N LYS A 4 -93.09 75.17 -68.90
CA LYS A 4 -93.48 74.52 -70.17
C LYS A 4 -93.26 75.41 -71.41
N LYS A 5 -92.84 74.88 -72.57
CA LYS A 5 -93.65 74.32 -73.70
C LYS A 5 -94.77 75.25 -74.22
N VAL A 6 -94.60 75.76 -75.45
CA VAL A 6 -95.61 75.81 -76.55
C VAL A 6 -94.83 75.73 -77.88
N LYS A 7 -95.22 74.84 -78.81
CA LYS A 7 -94.61 74.68 -80.15
C LYS A 7 -95.73 74.64 -81.19
N ARG A 8 -95.59 75.48 -82.21
CA ARG A 8 -96.33 75.58 -83.48
C ARG A 8 -95.30 75.37 -84.58
N GLU A 9 -95.65 74.68 -85.66
CA GLU A 9 -94.73 74.25 -86.72
C GLU A 9 -94.73 75.23 -87.91
N LEU A 10 -93.55 75.56 -88.44
CA LEU A 10 -93.27 76.03 -89.82
C LEU A 10 -91.73 76.05 -90.05
N THR A 11 -91.24 75.16 -90.93
CA THR A 11 -90.60 75.35 -92.28
C THR A 11 -89.07 75.31 -92.33
N GLU A 12 -88.55 74.88 -93.48
CA GLU A 12 -87.31 74.10 -93.64
C GLU A 12 -85.98 74.88 -93.63
N GLU A 13 -85.98 76.21 -93.65
CA GLU A 13 -84.72 76.98 -93.77
C GLU A 13 -84.02 77.27 -92.43
N GLU A 14 -84.72 77.22 -91.29
CA GLU A 14 -84.08 77.37 -89.97
C GLU A 14 -83.39 76.09 -89.47
N LYS A 15 -83.57 74.95 -90.17
CA LYS A 15 -82.89 73.68 -89.87
C LYS A 15 -81.41 73.67 -90.27
N LYS A 16 -80.95 74.54 -91.18
CA LYS A 16 -79.54 74.59 -91.64
C LYS A 16 -78.64 75.49 -90.77
N GLY A 17 -79.06 76.71 -90.41
CA GLY A 17 -78.23 77.61 -89.58
C GLY A 17 -77.99 77.14 -88.13
N LYS A 18 -78.93 76.39 -87.55
CA LYS A 18 -78.77 75.76 -86.22
C LYS A 18 -77.83 74.55 -86.22
N ALA A 19 -77.55 73.95 -87.38
CA ALA A 19 -76.66 72.80 -87.49
C ALA A 19 -75.19 73.24 -87.54
N GLU A 20 -74.87 74.30 -88.29
CA GLU A 20 -73.49 74.79 -88.45
C GLU A 20 -72.92 75.43 -87.17
N LEU A 21 -73.72 76.24 -86.46
CA LEU A 21 -73.32 76.80 -85.16
C LEU A 21 -73.14 75.70 -84.08
N LYS A 22 -73.85 74.57 -84.21
CA LYS A 22 -73.67 73.39 -83.35
C LYS A 22 -72.36 72.66 -83.64
N MET A 23 -71.93 72.60 -84.90
CA MET A 23 -70.70 71.92 -85.32
C MET A 23 -69.44 72.68 -84.88
N ILE A 24 -69.39 74.00 -85.06
CA ILE A 24 -68.23 74.82 -84.66
C ILE A 24 -68.06 74.83 -83.13
N LYS A 25 -69.16 74.96 -82.38
CA LYS A 25 -69.15 74.89 -80.91
C LYS A 25 -68.76 73.50 -80.40
N ALA A 26 -69.08 72.44 -81.15
CA ALA A 26 -68.65 71.08 -80.84
C ALA A 26 -67.14 70.86 -81.10
N GLU A 27 -66.56 71.47 -82.13
CA GLU A 27 -65.12 71.39 -82.41
C GLU A 27 -64.26 72.18 -81.41
N GLU A 28 -64.66 73.39 -81.02
CA GLU A 28 -63.96 74.12 -79.96
C GLU A 28 -64.04 73.41 -78.61
N GLN A 29 -65.20 72.82 -78.28
CA GLN A 29 -65.34 71.96 -77.12
C GLN A 29 -64.46 70.71 -77.23
N ARG A 30 -64.28 70.15 -78.43
CA ARG A 30 -63.38 69.02 -78.66
C ARG A 30 -61.91 69.40 -78.48
N LYS A 31 -61.45 70.55 -78.99
CA LYS A 31 -60.07 71.04 -78.81
C LYS A 31 -59.78 71.37 -77.34
N LYS A 32 -60.70 72.07 -76.65
CA LYS A 32 -60.57 72.31 -75.20
C LYS A 32 -60.53 70.99 -74.42
N ARG A 33 -61.34 69.99 -74.78
CA ARG A 33 -61.28 68.64 -74.19
C ARG A 33 -59.95 67.91 -74.45
N ILE A 34 -59.29 68.14 -75.59
CA ILE A 34 -57.99 67.53 -75.91
C ILE A 34 -56.87 68.20 -75.13
N LEU A 35 -56.85 69.54 -75.05
CA LEU A 35 -55.85 70.28 -74.28
C LEU A 35 -55.97 69.99 -72.79
N THR A 36 -57.18 69.99 -72.23
CA THR A 36 -57.40 69.60 -70.83
C THR A 36 -57.00 68.15 -70.59
N LYS A 37 -57.27 67.22 -71.52
CA LYS A 37 -56.76 65.84 -71.41
C LYS A 37 -55.24 65.76 -71.43
N ARG A 38 -54.56 66.57 -72.25
CA ARG A 38 -53.09 66.58 -72.35
C ARG A 38 -52.44 67.20 -71.11
N GLU A 39 -52.98 68.31 -70.60
CA GLU A 39 -52.53 68.91 -69.34
C GLU A 39 -52.78 67.97 -68.17
N ASN A 40 -53.94 67.30 -68.13
CA ASN A 40 -54.23 66.26 -67.15
C ASN A 40 -53.25 65.08 -67.25
N LEU A 41 -52.86 64.67 -68.46
CA LEU A 41 -51.88 63.60 -68.66
C LEU A 41 -50.48 64.03 -68.19
N LEU A 42 -50.05 65.25 -68.50
CA LEU A 42 -48.75 65.79 -68.06
C LEU A 42 -48.69 65.99 -66.54
N GLN A 43 -49.79 66.48 -65.94
CA GLN A 43 -49.94 66.54 -64.50
C GLN A 43 -49.93 65.12 -63.91
N SER A 44 -50.64 64.17 -64.52
CA SER A 44 -50.64 62.76 -64.10
C SER A 44 -49.22 62.17 -64.13
N MET A 45 -48.45 62.38 -65.20
CA MET A 45 -47.07 61.88 -65.30
C MET A 45 -46.15 62.54 -64.26
N ARG A 46 -46.26 63.85 -64.01
CA ARG A 46 -45.46 64.51 -62.96
C ARG A 46 -45.84 64.04 -61.56
N THR A 47 -47.13 63.85 -61.31
CA THR A 47 -47.59 63.26 -60.05
C THR A 47 -47.12 61.82 -59.93
N GLU A 48 -47.09 61.05 -61.01
CA GLU A 48 -46.59 59.68 -61.04
C GLU A 48 -45.08 59.61 -60.82
N GLU A 49 -44.27 60.51 -61.40
CA GLU A 49 -42.83 60.62 -61.14
C GLU A 49 -42.50 61.01 -59.69
N LEU A 50 -43.27 61.95 -59.12
CA LEU A 50 -43.11 62.33 -57.71
C LEU A 50 -43.56 61.21 -56.78
N VAL A 51 -44.66 60.54 -57.10
CA VAL A 51 -45.18 59.39 -56.37
C VAL A 51 -44.20 58.22 -56.47
N THR A 52 -43.60 57.94 -57.62
CA THR A 52 -42.60 56.87 -57.79
C THR A 52 -41.30 57.19 -57.04
N LYS A 53 -40.80 58.43 -57.07
CA LYS A 53 -39.64 58.83 -56.25
C LYS A 53 -39.93 58.72 -54.75
N ASN A 54 -41.08 59.21 -54.31
CA ASN A 54 -41.49 59.12 -52.91
C ASN A 54 -41.72 57.65 -52.49
N ASN A 55 -42.32 56.84 -53.35
CA ASN A 55 -42.52 55.42 -53.13
C ASN A 55 -41.18 54.68 -53.08
N ASN A 56 -40.21 54.99 -53.95
CA ASN A 56 -38.86 54.42 -53.87
C ASN A 56 -38.16 54.82 -52.56
N TYR A 57 -38.27 56.07 -52.12
CA TYR A 57 -37.71 56.48 -50.83
C TYR A 57 -38.37 55.72 -49.66
N LYS A 58 -39.70 55.56 -49.68
CA LYS A 58 -40.44 54.76 -48.69
C LYS A 58 -40.00 53.30 -48.72
N VAL A 59 -39.88 52.70 -49.91
CA VAL A 59 -39.43 51.32 -50.10
C VAL A 59 -37.99 51.14 -49.62
N HIS A 60 -37.05 52.03 -49.95
CA HIS A 60 -35.68 51.95 -49.44
C HIS A 60 -35.59 52.17 -47.93
N THR A 61 -36.45 53.02 -47.37
CA THR A 61 -36.50 53.25 -45.92
C THR A 61 -37.06 52.03 -45.21
N GLN A 62 -38.12 51.41 -45.73
CA GLN A 62 -38.66 50.14 -45.26
C GLN A 62 -37.66 48.99 -45.43
N TRP A 63 -36.95 48.91 -46.55
CA TRP A 63 -35.92 47.90 -46.78
C TRP A 63 -34.73 48.06 -45.83
N ARG A 64 -34.25 49.27 -45.59
CA ARG A 64 -33.20 49.51 -44.59
C ARG A 64 -33.66 49.12 -43.20
N GLU A 65 -34.91 49.41 -42.87
CA GLU A 65 -35.49 48.99 -41.60
C GLU A 65 -35.54 47.47 -41.49
N LEU A 66 -36.04 46.79 -42.52
CA LEU A 66 -36.14 45.33 -42.56
C LEU A 66 -34.75 44.66 -42.54
N MET A 67 -33.76 45.23 -43.23
CA MET A 67 -32.36 44.77 -43.18
C MET A 67 -31.71 45.01 -41.83
N ARG A 68 -31.97 46.15 -41.18
CA ARG A 68 -31.51 46.41 -39.80
C ARG A 68 -32.12 45.41 -38.82
N GLN A 69 -33.43 45.17 -38.93
CA GLN A 69 -34.11 44.16 -38.11
C GLN A 69 -33.54 42.76 -38.36
N GLY A 70 -33.35 42.37 -39.62
CA GLY A 70 -32.73 41.10 -39.98
C GLY A 70 -31.32 40.96 -39.43
N LYS A 71 -30.49 42.02 -39.52
CA LYS A 71 -29.13 42.00 -38.97
C LYS A 71 -29.11 41.95 -37.44
N VAL A 72 -30.04 42.66 -36.78
CA VAL A 72 -30.21 42.59 -35.32
C VAL A 72 -30.60 41.18 -34.89
N GLU A 73 -31.51 40.52 -35.62
CA GLU A 73 -31.91 39.14 -35.32
C GLU A 73 -30.78 38.13 -35.58
N GLU A 74 -30.01 38.30 -36.65
CA GLU A 74 -28.80 37.49 -36.89
C GLU A 74 -27.77 37.68 -35.77
N LEU A 75 -27.50 38.93 -35.36
CA LEU A 75 -26.58 39.21 -34.26
C LEU A 75 -27.08 38.63 -32.93
N LYS A 76 -28.38 38.75 -32.61
CA LYS A 76 -28.96 38.09 -31.42
C LYS A 76 -28.77 36.58 -31.47
N LYS A 77 -29.03 35.94 -32.61
CA LYS A 77 -28.83 34.50 -32.80
C LYS A 77 -27.37 34.07 -32.58
N THR A 78 -26.40 34.93 -32.92
CA THR A 78 -24.97 34.65 -32.64
C THR A 78 -24.56 34.98 -31.21
N LEU A 79 -25.14 36.03 -30.62
CA LEU A 79 -24.79 36.51 -29.28
C LEU A 79 -25.29 35.57 -28.19
N ILE A 80 -26.53 35.07 -28.31
CA ILE A 80 -27.14 34.16 -27.32
C ILE A 80 -26.27 32.93 -27.02
N PRO A 81 -25.85 32.11 -28.01
CA PRO A 81 -25.02 30.94 -27.72
C PRO A 81 -23.63 31.30 -27.18
N ILE A 82 -23.10 32.49 -27.53
CA ILE A 82 -21.85 32.99 -26.94
C ILE A 82 -22.07 33.37 -25.47
N MET A 83 -23.17 34.06 -25.15
CA MET A 83 -23.54 34.39 -23.77
C MET A 83 -23.77 33.13 -22.93
N GLU A 84 -24.53 32.16 -23.43
CA GLU A 84 -24.74 30.87 -22.76
C GLU A 84 -23.43 30.11 -22.56
N LYS A 85 -22.50 30.16 -23.53
CA LYS A 85 -21.17 29.57 -23.37
C LYS A 85 -20.41 30.25 -22.23
N TYR A 86 -20.36 31.58 -22.21
CA TYR A 86 -19.68 32.32 -21.14
C TYR A 86 -20.33 32.10 -19.78
N GLU A 87 -21.66 32.05 -19.70
CA GLU A 87 -22.38 31.74 -18.48
C GLU A 87 -22.07 30.32 -17.98
N ASN A 88 -22.00 29.34 -18.89
CA ASN A 88 -21.56 27.99 -18.56
C ASN A 88 -20.10 27.94 -18.08
N ASP A 89 -19.20 28.70 -18.71
CA ASP A 89 -17.81 28.74 -18.32
C ASP A 89 -17.60 29.47 -16.98
N ILE A 90 -18.38 30.53 -16.71
CA ILE A 90 -18.46 31.19 -15.39
C ILE A 90 -18.97 30.20 -14.34
N ASN A 91 -20.07 29.51 -14.61
CA ASN A 91 -20.63 28.52 -13.68
C ASN A 91 -19.64 27.37 -13.38
N LYS A 92 -18.83 26.95 -14.37
CA LYS A 92 -17.75 25.98 -14.14
C LYS A 92 -16.65 26.60 -13.28
N ALA A 93 -16.22 27.82 -13.58
CA ALA A 93 -15.22 28.54 -12.80
C ALA A 93 -15.69 28.68 -11.34
N ASP A 94 -16.93 29.09 -11.10
CA ASP A 94 -17.51 29.22 -9.76
C ASP A 94 -17.56 27.88 -9.02
N LYS A 95 -17.94 26.79 -9.70
CA LYS A 95 -17.86 25.43 -9.11
C LYS A 95 -16.43 25.04 -8.75
N THR A 96 -15.45 25.35 -9.61
CA THR A 96 -14.04 25.07 -9.31
C THR A 96 -13.52 25.92 -8.16
N ILE A 97 -13.90 27.19 -8.08
CA ILE A 97 -13.55 28.10 -6.97
C ILE A 97 -14.15 27.57 -5.68
N HIS A 98 -15.43 27.17 -5.69
CA HIS A 98 -16.09 26.59 -4.52
C HIS A 98 -15.41 25.29 -4.06
N HIS A 99 -15.07 24.40 -5.00
CA HIS A 99 -14.35 23.18 -4.69
C HIS A 99 -12.97 23.46 -4.08
N PHE A 100 -12.22 24.41 -4.65
CA PHE A 100 -10.93 24.82 -4.09
C PHE A 100 -11.08 25.51 -2.73
N GLY A 101 -12.16 26.26 -2.50
CA GLY A 101 -12.47 26.83 -1.19
C GLY A 101 -12.67 25.75 -0.12
N ILE A 102 -13.45 24.71 -0.43
CA ILE A 102 -13.63 23.57 0.48
C ILE A 102 -12.29 22.85 0.72
N ARG A 103 -11.53 22.55 -0.34
CA ARG A 103 -10.23 21.88 -0.19
C ARG A 103 -9.22 22.70 0.62
N LEU A 104 -9.24 24.02 0.49
CA LEU A 104 -8.40 24.91 1.26
C LEU A 104 -8.78 24.83 2.75
N GLN A 105 -10.08 24.88 3.05
CA GLN A 105 -10.56 24.73 4.42
C GLN A 105 -10.19 23.35 5.01
N GLU A 106 -10.40 22.27 4.26
CA GLU A 106 -10.00 20.92 4.69
C GLU A 106 -8.49 20.81 4.93
N ALA A 107 -7.67 21.46 4.07
CA ALA A 107 -6.22 21.49 4.24
C ALA A 107 -5.79 22.30 5.47
N ASP A 108 -6.45 23.43 5.73
CA ASP A 108 -6.22 24.25 6.91
C ASP A 108 -6.60 23.49 8.20
N GLU A 109 -7.76 22.83 8.23
CA GLU A 109 -8.19 21.98 9.36
C GLU A 109 -7.21 20.83 9.61
N GLN A 110 -6.73 20.17 8.55
CA GLN A 110 -5.70 19.13 8.65
C GLN A 110 -4.38 19.68 9.17
N TYR A 111 -3.97 20.88 8.73
CA TYR A 111 -2.76 21.53 9.20
C TYR A 111 -2.87 21.91 10.68
N GLU A 112 -3.97 22.52 11.10
CA GLU A 112 -4.21 22.87 12.50
C GLU A 112 -4.23 21.62 13.39
N PHE A 113 -4.89 20.55 12.95
CA PHE A 113 -4.89 19.27 13.66
C PHE A 113 -3.50 18.66 13.76
N ALA A 114 -2.73 18.61 12.67
CA ALA A 114 -1.37 18.09 12.67
C ALA A 114 -0.45 18.93 13.58
N HIS A 115 -0.57 20.26 13.52
CA HIS A 115 0.17 21.19 14.35
C HIS A 115 -0.16 21.02 15.83
N TYR A 116 -1.45 20.89 16.18
CA TYR A 116 -1.89 20.65 17.55
C TYR A 116 -1.34 19.34 18.10
N ASN A 117 -1.45 18.24 17.34
CA ASN A 117 -0.87 16.95 17.75
C ASN A 117 0.65 17.03 17.90
N HIS A 118 1.34 17.69 16.95
CA HIS A 118 2.79 17.87 17.06
C HIS A 118 3.16 18.65 18.32
N MET A 119 2.46 19.73 18.63
CA MET A 119 2.68 20.52 19.85
C MET A 119 2.43 19.67 21.11
N GLN A 120 1.38 18.85 21.14
CA GLN A 120 1.15 17.91 22.24
C GLN A 120 2.31 16.91 22.40
N THR A 121 2.80 16.34 21.30
CA THR A 121 3.94 15.41 21.34
C THR A 121 5.22 16.10 21.83
N ILE A 122 5.46 17.35 21.43
CA ILE A 122 6.58 18.16 21.92
C ILE A 122 6.44 18.43 23.42
N ASN A 123 5.26 18.82 23.89
CA ASN A 123 5.02 19.06 25.32
C ASN A 123 5.24 17.79 26.15
N ALA A 124 4.72 16.65 25.70
CA ALA A 124 4.98 15.36 26.35
C ALA A 124 6.48 15.00 26.38
N LEU A 125 7.21 15.33 25.32
CA LEU A 125 8.67 15.14 25.25
C LEU A 125 9.40 16.09 26.23
N ILE A 126 8.96 17.34 26.34
CA ILE A 126 9.50 18.32 27.30
C ILE A 126 9.28 17.83 28.73
N ASP A 127 8.08 17.35 29.07
CA ASP A 127 7.77 16.81 30.40
C ASP A 127 8.62 15.58 30.73
N LEU A 128 8.81 14.69 29.77
CA LEU A 128 9.71 13.54 29.91
C LEU A 128 11.15 14.00 30.15
N HIS A 129 11.63 15.00 29.40
CA HIS A 129 12.97 15.54 29.62
C HIS A 129 13.10 16.23 30.97
N HIS A 130 12.07 16.96 31.43
CA HIS A 130 12.08 17.61 32.74
C HIS A 130 12.16 16.58 33.87
N THR A 131 11.32 15.54 33.82
CA THR A 131 11.37 14.44 34.81
C THR A 131 12.70 13.70 34.78
N ARG A 132 13.27 13.43 33.60
CA ARG A 132 14.60 12.81 33.48
C ARG A 132 15.70 13.67 34.10
N VAL A 133 15.68 14.98 33.87
CA VAL A 133 16.65 15.92 34.47
C VAL A 133 16.51 15.93 35.99
N GLN A 134 15.28 15.99 36.51
CA GLN A 134 15.03 15.94 37.96
C GLN A 134 15.53 14.63 38.60
N ILE A 135 15.32 13.48 37.95
CA ILE A 135 15.83 12.19 38.44
C ILE A 135 17.35 12.19 38.46
N MET A 136 17.99 12.63 37.37
CA MET A 136 19.45 12.73 37.31
C MET A 136 19.99 13.67 38.39
N GLU A 137 19.40 14.86 38.56
CA GLU A 137 19.79 15.82 39.60
C GLU A 137 19.65 15.21 41.00
N ASN A 138 18.53 14.56 41.30
CA ASN A 138 18.33 13.88 42.57
C ASN A 138 19.35 12.78 42.82
N ASP A 139 19.69 11.98 41.81
CA ASP A 139 20.68 10.92 41.94
C ASP A 139 22.09 11.51 42.11
N PHE A 140 22.44 12.57 41.38
CA PHE A 140 23.68 13.32 41.59
C PHE A 140 23.78 13.86 43.02
N LEU A 141 22.72 14.48 43.55
CA LEU A 141 22.69 14.99 44.91
C LEU A 141 22.81 13.89 45.95
N LYS A 142 22.15 12.73 45.74
CA LYS A 142 22.31 11.55 46.61
C LYS A 142 23.74 11.03 46.60
N HIS A 143 24.36 10.92 45.42
CA HIS A 143 25.74 10.47 45.29
C HIS A 143 26.71 11.45 45.94
N LEU A 144 26.50 12.75 45.77
CA LEU A 144 27.31 13.79 46.40
C LEU A 144 27.21 13.73 47.92
N LYS A 145 25.99 13.62 48.46
CA LYS A 145 25.77 13.48 49.91
C LYS A 145 26.37 12.19 50.47
N ARG A 146 26.29 11.08 49.73
CA ARG A 146 26.94 9.82 50.11
C ARG A 146 28.46 9.98 50.17
N LEU A 147 29.07 10.57 49.15
CA LEU A 147 30.50 10.81 49.10
C LEU A 147 30.96 11.74 50.22
N GLU A 148 30.21 12.82 50.49
CA GLU A 148 30.46 13.74 51.59
C GLU A 148 30.42 13.03 52.95
N ASN A 149 29.42 12.17 53.17
CA ASN A 149 29.32 11.38 54.39
C ASN A 149 30.49 10.40 54.53
N GLU A 150 30.83 9.66 53.47
CA GLU A 150 31.96 8.73 53.46
C GLU A 150 33.27 9.47 53.78
N PHE A 151 33.53 10.60 53.11
CA PHE A 151 34.72 11.42 53.35
C PHE A 151 34.79 11.96 54.77
N ASN A 152 33.66 12.45 55.31
CA ASN A 152 33.61 12.94 56.68
C ASN A 152 33.82 11.82 57.71
N THR A 153 33.27 10.62 57.48
CA THR A 153 33.50 9.46 58.35
C THR A 153 34.95 9.00 58.32
N GLU A 154 35.58 8.94 57.14
CA GLU A 154 36.99 8.57 56.99
C GLU A 154 37.89 9.64 57.64
N ARG A 155 37.59 10.92 57.44
CA ARG A 155 38.29 12.02 58.11
C ARG A 155 38.21 11.91 59.62
N GLN A 156 37.03 11.65 60.18
CA GLN A 156 36.87 11.47 61.63
C GLN A 156 37.63 10.23 62.13
N TYR A 157 37.58 9.13 61.38
CA TYR A 157 38.32 7.92 61.70
C TYR A 157 39.84 8.20 61.77
N ILE A 158 40.41 8.85 60.75
CA ILE A 158 41.83 9.20 60.70
C ILE A 158 42.23 10.12 61.86
N ILE A 159 41.42 11.15 62.16
CA ILE A 159 41.68 12.06 63.29
C ILE A 159 41.66 11.29 64.62
N ASN A 160 40.67 10.42 64.83
CA ASN A 160 40.57 9.62 66.05
C ASN A 160 41.76 8.66 66.19
N MET A 161 42.15 8.01 65.10
CA MET A 161 43.30 7.10 65.01
C MET A 161 44.62 7.83 65.31
N GLN A 162 44.80 9.03 64.75
CA GLN A 162 45.96 9.87 65.04
C GLN A 162 46.00 10.30 66.51
N ASN A 163 44.86 10.73 67.06
CA ASN A 163 44.76 11.12 68.47
C ASN A 163 45.05 9.95 69.42
N THR A 164 44.60 8.73 69.10
CA THR A 164 44.92 7.53 69.90
C THR A 164 46.42 7.23 69.84
N ASN A 165 47.02 7.25 68.64
CA ASN A 165 48.47 7.05 68.49
C ASN A 165 49.28 8.09 69.25
N GLU A 166 48.88 9.37 69.17
CA GLU A 166 49.56 10.44 69.88
C GLU A 166 49.52 10.20 71.40
N ARG A 167 48.36 9.82 71.94
CA ARG A 167 48.23 9.48 73.37
C ARG A 167 49.09 8.27 73.75
N GLU A 168 49.12 7.22 72.93
CA GLU A 168 49.92 6.03 73.16
C GLU A 168 51.42 6.34 73.14
N LEU A 169 51.89 7.09 72.14
CA LEU A 169 53.29 7.51 72.03
C LEU A 169 53.71 8.41 73.20
N VAL A 170 52.87 9.37 73.59
CA VAL A 170 53.12 10.20 74.77
C VAL A 170 53.13 9.33 76.04
N GLY A 171 52.25 8.32 76.14
CA GLY A 171 52.25 7.34 77.21
C GLY A 171 53.56 6.54 77.29
N MET A 172 54.01 5.99 76.17
CA MET A 172 55.29 5.25 76.08
C MET A 172 56.49 6.14 76.41
N MET A 173 56.50 7.39 75.92
CA MET A 173 57.57 8.35 76.21
C MET A 173 57.65 8.65 77.71
N LYS A 174 56.51 8.88 78.36
CA LYS A 174 56.45 9.09 79.82
C LYS A 174 56.90 7.85 80.61
N ALA A 175 56.51 6.66 80.18
CA ALA A 175 56.96 5.41 80.80
C ALA A 175 58.48 5.23 80.68
N MET A 176 59.03 5.47 79.49
CA MET A 176 60.47 5.41 79.22
C MET A 176 61.24 6.46 80.03
N GLU A 177 60.74 7.70 80.12
CA GLU A 177 61.35 8.74 80.97
C GLU A 177 61.36 8.35 82.45
N ALA A 178 60.33 7.65 82.94
CA ALA A 178 60.28 7.16 84.31
C ALA A 178 61.34 6.06 84.54
N GLU A 179 61.42 5.07 83.64
CA GLU A 179 62.44 4.01 83.70
C GLU A 179 63.86 4.59 83.65
N PHE A 180 64.13 5.57 82.78
CA PHE A 180 65.44 6.22 82.73
C PHE A 180 65.76 6.98 84.02
N LYS A 181 64.79 7.65 84.63
CA LYS A 181 64.99 8.33 85.91
C LYS A 181 65.28 7.34 87.03
N GLU A 182 64.57 6.22 87.08
CA GLU A 182 64.81 5.15 88.05
C GLU A 182 66.21 4.55 87.86
N ALA A 183 66.58 4.16 86.63
CA ALA A 183 67.92 3.65 86.34
C ALA A 183 69.02 4.66 86.67
N MET A 184 68.83 5.95 86.36
CA MET A 184 69.78 7.00 86.74
C MET A 184 69.90 7.15 88.26
N ASN A 185 68.80 7.04 89.00
CA ASN A 185 68.83 7.08 90.46
C ASN A 185 69.54 5.86 91.04
N GLU A 186 69.30 4.66 90.52
CA GLU A 186 70.00 3.43 90.91
C GLU A 186 71.50 3.53 90.64
N GLN A 187 71.89 3.98 89.44
CA GLN A 187 73.30 4.17 89.08
C GLN A 187 73.96 5.24 89.96
N ARG A 188 73.24 6.32 90.30
CA ARG A 188 73.74 7.33 91.23
C ARG A 188 73.93 6.77 92.64
N GLN A 189 72.98 5.96 93.13
CA GLN A 189 73.12 5.28 94.43
C GLN A 189 74.28 4.29 94.44
N GLN A 190 74.47 3.53 93.36
CA GLN A 190 75.61 2.63 93.20
C GLN A 190 76.93 3.41 93.17
N PHE A 191 76.99 4.52 92.43
CA PHE A 191 78.16 5.39 92.39
C PHE A 191 78.48 5.98 93.77
N ASP A 192 77.48 6.48 94.49
CA ASP A 192 77.66 7.02 95.84
C ASP A 192 78.14 5.92 96.81
N SER A 193 77.62 4.70 96.70
CA SER A 193 78.08 3.53 97.46
C SER A 193 79.54 3.18 97.16
N ILE A 194 79.91 3.06 95.88
CA ILE A 194 81.28 2.76 95.45
C ILE A 194 82.23 3.89 95.85
N ARG A 195 81.79 5.16 95.79
CA ARG A 195 82.57 6.31 96.22
C ARG A 195 82.88 6.26 97.71
N GLU A 196 81.90 5.89 98.54
CA GLU A 196 82.09 5.73 99.98
C GLU A 196 83.08 4.57 100.29
N GLU A 197 82.94 3.44 99.59
CA GLU A 197 83.87 2.31 99.68
C GLU A 197 85.29 2.68 99.23
N LEU A 198 85.42 3.41 98.12
CA LEU A 198 86.70 3.85 97.57
C LEU A 198 87.36 4.90 98.47
N LYS A 199 86.59 5.79 99.09
CA LYS A 199 87.11 6.75 100.08
C LYS A 199 87.71 6.01 101.27
N ASN A 200 87.06 4.97 101.76
CA ASN A 200 87.57 4.15 102.87
C ASN A 200 88.86 3.40 102.48
N LYS A 201 88.91 2.80 101.28
CA LYS A 201 90.13 2.16 100.76
C LYS A 201 91.25 3.17 100.49
N SER A 202 90.93 4.33 99.92
CA SER A 202 91.87 5.41 99.62
C SER A 202 92.48 6.01 100.88
N THR A 203 91.75 6.14 101.99
CA THR A 203 92.35 6.55 103.27
C THR A 203 93.34 5.54 103.82
N GLU A 204 93.17 4.26 103.49
CA GLU A 204 94.03 3.16 103.91
C GLU A 204 95.28 3.05 103.03
N GLU A 205 95.10 3.20 101.71
CA GLU A 205 96.17 3.20 100.70
C GLU A 205 96.98 4.51 100.69
N TYR A 206 96.38 5.69 100.95
CA TYR A 206 97.05 7.00 101.02
C TYR A 206 98.21 7.01 102.02
N ASN A 207 98.04 6.34 103.16
CA ASN A 207 99.08 6.25 104.18
C ASN A 207 100.27 5.41 103.73
N VAL A 208 100.04 4.42 102.86
CA VAL A 208 101.07 3.51 102.34
C VAL A 208 101.74 4.09 101.09
N ALA A 209 100.97 4.73 100.23
CA ALA A 209 101.41 5.26 98.94
C ALA A 209 102.08 6.64 99.04
N LYS A 210 101.78 7.47 100.05
CA LYS A 210 102.44 8.77 100.27
C LYS A 210 103.97 8.65 100.29
N VAL A 211 104.48 7.58 100.91
CA VAL A 211 105.91 7.31 101.07
C VAL A 211 106.57 6.84 99.76
N GLY A 212 105.83 6.12 98.91
CA GLY A 212 106.35 5.63 97.62
C GLY A 212 106.22 6.65 96.47
N LEU A 213 105.21 7.52 96.55
CA LEU A 213 104.86 8.45 95.47
C LEU A 213 105.73 9.71 95.46
N GLU A 214 106.25 10.18 96.59
CA GLU A 214 107.19 11.33 96.61
C GLU A 214 108.44 11.08 95.76
N SER A 215 108.88 9.82 95.63
CA SER A 215 110.07 9.43 94.86
C SER A 215 109.78 9.06 93.40
N GLN A 216 108.54 8.70 93.05
CA GLN A 216 108.18 8.31 91.68
C GLN A 216 107.48 9.45 90.91
N VAL A 217 106.93 10.44 91.61
CA VAL A 217 106.28 11.63 91.04
C VAL A 217 107.27 12.48 90.24
N GLU A 218 108.49 12.68 90.73
CA GLU A 218 109.49 13.55 90.10
C GLU A 218 109.98 13.02 88.74
N ASP A 219 110.11 11.69 88.60
CA ASP A 219 110.58 11.04 87.36
C ASP A 219 109.44 10.81 86.35
N LEU A 220 108.23 10.52 86.82
CA LEU A 220 107.06 10.30 85.97
C LEU A 220 106.46 11.61 85.45
N GLU A 221 106.58 12.73 86.18
CA GLU A 221 106.06 14.05 85.73
C GLU A 221 106.63 14.49 84.38
N ASN A 222 107.93 14.24 84.15
CA ASN A 222 108.61 14.65 82.92
C ASN A 222 108.26 13.78 81.71
N GLN A 223 108.13 12.46 81.88
CA GLN A 223 107.75 11.55 80.77
C GLN A 223 106.24 11.59 80.48
N ILE A 224 105.41 11.83 81.49
CA ILE A 224 103.97 12.00 81.33
C ILE A 224 103.66 13.26 80.54
N GLN A 225 104.33 14.39 80.76
CA GLN A 225 104.04 15.61 80.01
C GLN A 225 104.30 15.48 78.49
N GLU A 226 105.40 14.83 78.09
CA GLU A 226 105.79 14.65 76.68
C GLU A 226 104.84 13.69 75.93
N THR A 227 104.55 12.54 76.56
CA THR A 227 103.68 11.50 75.99
C THR A 227 102.20 11.90 76.03
N HIS A 228 101.77 12.63 77.06
CA HIS A 228 100.42 13.17 77.16
C HIS A 228 100.12 14.20 76.06
N LYS A 229 101.08 15.07 75.74
CA LYS A 229 100.92 16.09 74.69
C LYS A 229 100.79 15.49 73.29
N THR A 230 101.58 14.47 72.98
CA THR A 230 101.52 13.73 71.71
C THR A 230 100.28 12.83 71.61
N TYR A 231 99.89 12.18 72.71
CA TYR A 231 98.65 11.42 72.79
C TYR A 231 97.41 12.31 72.64
N LEU A 232 97.35 13.47 73.30
CA LEU A 232 96.24 14.43 73.17
C LEU A 232 96.07 14.90 71.72
N ALA A 233 97.15 15.34 71.06
CA ALA A 233 97.09 15.82 69.69
C ALA A 233 96.60 14.74 68.69
N ASN A 234 97.10 13.51 68.82
CA ASN A 234 96.73 12.41 67.91
C ASN A 234 95.32 11.87 68.21
N THR A 235 94.93 11.83 69.48
CA THR A 235 93.58 11.43 69.92
C THR A 235 92.56 12.48 69.48
N GLU A 236 92.86 13.77 69.62
CA GLU A 236 91.98 14.86 69.20
C GLU A 236 91.78 14.86 67.68
N ALA A 237 92.85 14.70 66.89
CA ALA A 237 92.76 14.58 65.43
C ALA A 237 91.89 13.39 64.98
N LYS A 238 92.09 12.20 65.56
CA LYS A 238 91.25 11.02 65.28
C LYS A 238 89.82 11.19 65.76
N THR A 239 89.62 11.84 66.91
CA THR A 239 88.28 12.12 67.46
C THR A 239 87.51 13.07 66.57
N ILE A 240 88.17 14.08 65.98
CA ILE A 240 87.57 15.01 65.02
C ILE A 240 87.20 14.27 63.72
N GLN A 241 88.11 13.46 63.17
CA GLN A 241 87.82 12.66 61.96
C GLN A 241 86.69 11.65 62.18
N PHE A 242 86.68 10.96 63.31
CA PHE A 242 85.61 10.04 63.69
C PHE A 242 84.28 10.77 63.83
N LYS A 243 84.24 11.91 64.55
CA LYS A 243 83.03 12.75 64.65
C LYS A 243 82.54 13.22 63.28
N ALA A 244 83.45 13.55 62.35
CA ALA A 244 83.08 13.95 60.99
C ALA A 244 82.51 12.77 60.17
N MET A 245 83.11 11.58 60.27
CA MET A 245 82.60 10.37 59.62
C MET A 245 81.25 9.94 60.19
N VAL A 246 81.08 9.95 61.51
CA VAL A 246 79.79 9.64 62.17
C VAL A 246 78.70 10.62 61.72
N LYS A 247 79.00 11.92 61.65
CA LYS A 247 78.05 12.92 61.12
C LYS A 247 77.66 12.63 59.67
N LYS A 248 78.64 12.28 58.81
CA LYS A 248 78.35 11.89 57.41
C LYS A 248 77.51 10.63 57.35
N ASP A 249 77.83 9.62 58.14
CA ASP A 249 77.14 8.33 58.16
C ASP A 249 75.69 8.47 58.61
N ILE A 250 75.42 9.29 59.62
CA ILE A 250 74.05 9.63 60.04
C ILE A 250 73.26 10.27 58.90
N VAL A 251 73.87 11.18 58.13
CA VAL A 251 73.20 11.87 57.01
C VAL A 251 72.96 10.90 55.85
N THR A 252 73.95 10.08 55.48
CA THR A 252 73.81 9.09 54.40
C THR A 252 72.82 8.00 54.77
N SER A 253 72.84 7.51 56.00
CA SER A 253 71.90 6.49 56.50
C SER A 253 70.46 7.01 56.46
N ARG A 254 70.21 8.25 56.95
CA ARG A 254 68.89 8.91 56.82
C ARG A 254 68.44 9.05 55.36
N LEU A 255 69.35 9.41 54.46
CA LEU A 255 69.03 9.53 53.03
C LEU A 255 68.67 8.17 52.42
N VAL A 256 69.43 7.12 52.75
CA VAL A 256 69.16 5.74 52.30
C VAL A 256 67.78 5.29 52.79
N GLU A 257 67.44 5.51 54.05
CA GLU A 257 66.11 5.18 54.57
C GLU A 257 64.99 5.95 53.87
N GLN A 258 65.16 7.25 53.62
CA GLN A 258 64.19 8.05 52.88
C GLN A 258 63.97 7.52 51.46
N ARG A 259 65.07 7.15 50.77
CA ARG A 259 65.01 6.56 49.43
C ARG A 259 64.36 5.19 49.46
N MET A 260 64.66 4.36 50.46
CA MET A 260 64.04 3.04 50.65
C MET A 260 62.53 3.15 50.89
N ARG A 261 62.09 4.07 51.77
CA ARG A 261 60.66 4.36 51.99
C ARG A 261 59.96 4.86 50.73
N LYS A 262 60.65 5.63 49.88
CA LYS A 262 60.10 6.07 48.59
C LYS A 262 60.03 4.91 47.59
N LEU A 263 61.05 4.05 47.56
CA LEU A 263 61.10 2.87 46.70
C LEU A 263 59.96 1.91 47.02
N ILE A 264 59.73 1.62 48.30
CA ILE A 264 58.63 0.74 48.76
C ILE A 264 57.27 1.30 48.30
N ARG A 265 57.00 2.59 48.57
CA ARG A 265 55.75 3.24 48.14
C ARG A 265 55.53 3.17 46.63
N LEU A 266 56.58 3.40 45.84
CA LEU A 266 56.51 3.29 44.38
C LEU A 266 56.31 1.84 43.92
N HIS A 267 56.92 0.88 44.61
CA HIS A 267 56.78 -0.54 44.32
C HIS A 267 55.35 -1.04 44.61
N GLU A 268 54.78 -0.65 45.75
CA GLU A 268 53.39 -0.95 46.12
C GLU A 268 52.40 -0.32 45.14
N ALA A 269 52.62 0.94 44.76
CA ALA A 269 51.80 1.61 43.74
C ALA A 269 51.87 0.89 42.38
N LEU A 270 53.08 0.48 41.96
CA LEU A 270 53.26 -0.31 40.73
C LEU A 270 52.56 -1.67 40.82
N ALA A 271 52.68 -2.37 41.94
CA ALA A 271 52.03 -3.65 42.17
C ALA A 271 50.50 -3.52 42.12
N TYR A 272 49.96 -2.47 42.76
CA TYR A 272 48.54 -2.12 42.71
C TYR A 272 48.06 -1.87 41.28
N TRP A 273 48.76 -1.02 40.52
CA TRP A 273 48.37 -0.71 39.14
C TRP A 273 48.50 -1.93 38.22
N ARG A 274 49.53 -2.76 38.39
CA ARG A 274 49.65 -4.04 37.68
C ARG A 274 48.46 -4.96 37.96
N ALA A 275 48.11 -5.13 39.23
CA ALA A 275 46.95 -5.92 39.64
C ALA A 275 45.65 -5.38 39.03
N ARG A 276 45.47 -4.05 39.08
CA ARG A 276 44.29 -3.38 38.52
C ARG A 276 44.20 -3.52 37.00
N ILE A 277 45.32 -3.44 36.28
CA ILE A 277 45.38 -3.73 34.83
C ILE A 277 44.99 -5.18 34.55
N THR A 278 45.51 -6.14 35.32
CA THR A 278 45.15 -7.56 35.13
C THR A 278 43.68 -7.86 35.42
N VAL A 279 43.06 -7.19 36.40
CA VAL A 279 41.62 -7.34 36.66
C VAL A 279 40.81 -6.73 35.52
N ASN A 280 41.13 -5.49 35.13
CA ASN A 280 40.42 -4.77 34.07
C ASN A 280 40.50 -5.53 32.73
N THR A 281 41.68 -6.04 32.36
CA THR A 281 41.86 -6.87 31.15
C THR A 281 40.99 -8.13 31.18
N ARG A 282 40.93 -8.85 32.31
CA ARG A 282 40.04 -10.02 32.46
C ARG A 282 38.57 -9.64 32.35
N GLU A 283 38.14 -8.53 32.94
CA GLU A 283 36.76 -8.04 32.84
C GLU A 283 36.40 -7.69 31.40
N TRP A 284 37.27 -6.96 30.68
CA TRP A 284 37.07 -6.64 29.26
C TRP A 284 37.07 -7.88 28.38
N GLU A 285 37.95 -8.84 28.62
CA GLU A 285 37.98 -10.12 27.89
C GLU A 285 36.69 -10.91 28.12
N ALA A 286 36.21 -10.98 29.36
CA ALA A 286 34.96 -11.65 29.71
C ALA A 286 33.74 -10.96 29.07
N MET A 287 33.66 -9.63 29.15
CA MET A 287 32.59 -8.85 28.54
C MET A 287 32.58 -8.99 27.02
N ASN A 288 33.75 -8.86 26.37
CA ASN A 288 33.88 -9.04 24.93
C ASN A 288 33.52 -10.46 24.49
N LYS A 289 33.89 -11.48 25.27
CA LYS A 289 33.50 -12.87 25.01
C LYS A 289 31.99 -13.04 25.10
N ALA A 290 31.35 -12.54 26.16
CA ALA A 290 29.90 -12.61 26.32
C ALA A 290 29.14 -11.94 25.16
N LEU A 291 29.58 -10.75 24.73
CA LEU A 291 29.01 -10.03 23.58
C LEU A 291 29.20 -10.79 22.26
N ARG A 292 30.37 -11.41 22.04
CA ARG A 292 30.60 -12.26 20.86
C ARG A 292 29.69 -13.49 20.88
N ASP A 293 29.57 -14.16 22.02
CA ASP A 293 28.70 -15.33 22.16
C ASP A 293 27.23 -14.96 21.90
N GLU A 294 26.77 -13.81 22.38
CA GLU A 294 25.42 -13.31 22.12
C GLU A 294 25.20 -12.94 20.65
N LYS A 295 26.15 -12.24 20.03
CA LYS A 295 26.14 -11.97 18.59
C LYS A 295 26.03 -13.26 17.78
N ASP A 296 26.83 -14.28 18.13
CA ASP A 296 26.84 -15.55 17.41
C ASP A 296 25.54 -16.34 17.63
N ARG A 297 24.95 -16.27 18.84
CA ARG A 297 23.61 -16.83 19.10
C ARG A 297 22.54 -16.16 18.24
N ILE A 298 22.49 -14.83 18.21
CA ILE A 298 21.53 -14.08 17.39
C ILE A 298 21.74 -14.36 15.90
N ASN A 299 22.99 -14.44 15.43
CA ASN A 299 23.30 -14.75 14.05
C ASN A 299 22.85 -16.17 13.66
N LYS A 300 22.98 -17.16 14.56
CA LYS A 300 22.42 -18.51 14.36
C LYS A 300 20.90 -18.45 14.22
N HIS A 301 20.21 -17.77 15.13
CA HIS A 301 18.76 -17.58 15.05
C HIS A 301 18.33 -16.90 13.75
N TYR A 302 19.05 -15.88 13.29
CA TYR A 302 18.82 -15.24 12.01
C TYR A 302 18.98 -16.20 10.82
N GLN A 303 20.05 -17.00 10.81
CA GLN A 303 20.27 -18.00 9.76
C GLN A 303 19.18 -19.06 9.73
N ASP A 304 18.74 -19.55 10.88
CA ASP A 304 17.68 -20.55 10.98
C ASP A 304 16.33 -19.98 10.55
N LEU A 305 16.01 -18.75 10.95
CA LEU A 305 14.82 -18.04 10.48
C LEU A 305 14.85 -17.84 8.96
N LYS A 306 15.99 -17.41 8.40
CA LYS A 306 16.17 -17.24 6.95
C LYS A 306 15.99 -18.56 6.20
N ARG A 307 16.52 -19.67 6.73
CA ARG A 307 16.30 -21.02 6.17
C ARG A 307 14.83 -21.40 6.22
N SER A 308 14.15 -21.17 7.35
CA SER A 308 12.72 -21.44 7.51
C SER A 308 11.88 -20.65 6.51
N LEU A 309 12.14 -19.34 6.40
CA LEU A 309 11.48 -18.45 5.45
C LEU A 309 11.66 -18.93 4.00
N ASN A 310 12.88 -19.30 3.61
CA ASN A 310 13.13 -19.85 2.28
C ASN A 310 12.38 -21.17 2.03
N ARG A 311 12.30 -22.05 3.04
CA ARG A 311 11.49 -23.29 2.93
C ARG A 311 10.01 -22.97 2.73
N MET A 312 9.46 -22.01 3.48
CA MET A 312 8.07 -21.57 3.30
C MET A 312 7.84 -20.96 1.92
N HIS A 313 8.72 -20.08 1.43
CA HIS A 313 8.61 -19.52 0.08
C HIS A 313 8.63 -20.61 -0.99
N ILE A 314 9.55 -21.58 -0.90
CA ILE A 314 9.62 -22.69 -1.86
C ILE A 314 8.34 -23.53 -1.80
N ALA A 315 7.82 -23.82 -0.61
CA ALA A 315 6.60 -24.60 -0.43
C ALA A 315 5.38 -23.86 -1.00
N GLU A 316 5.21 -22.58 -0.70
CA GLU A 316 4.11 -21.76 -1.23
C GLU A 316 4.21 -21.58 -2.75
N HIS A 317 5.41 -21.35 -3.30
CA HIS A 317 5.61 -21.34 -4.75
C HIS A 317 5.30 -22.69 -5.40
N ALA A 318 5.60 -23.81 -4.74
CA ALA A 318 5.22 -25.13 -5.23
C ALA A 318 3.70 -25.33 -5.22
N LYS A 319 3.02 -24.96 -4.14
CA LYS A 319 1.55 -24.99 -4.05
C LYS A 319 0.89 -24.12 -5.10
N LEU A 320 1.36 -22.87 -5.28
CA LEU A 320 0.83 -21.96 -6.29
C LEU A 320 0.99 -22.52 -7.71
N ARG A 321 2.15 -23.11 -8.02
CA ARG A 321 2.36 -23.81 -9.30
C ARG A 321 1.42 -24.99 -9.48
N ALA A 322 1.22 -25.80 -8.44
CA ALA A 322 0.30 -26.93 -8.50
C ALA A 322 -1.15 -26.49 -8.72
N ILE A 323 -1.62 -25.47 -7.99
CA ILE A 323 -2.97 -24.91 -8.16
C ILE A 323 -3.14 -24.27 -9.54
N SER A 324 -2.15 -23.53 -10.02
CA SER A 324 -2.20 -22.92 -11.35
C SER A 324 -2.25 -23.97 -12.46
N LYS A 325 -1.49 -25.07 -12.32
CA LYS A 325 -1.53 -26.19 -13.25
C LYS A 325 -2.88 -26.91 -13.21
N ALA A 326 -3.38 -27.26 -12.03
CA ALA A 326 -4.68 -27.93 -11.87
C ALA A 326 -5.83 -27.06 -12.39
N SER A 327 -5.80 -25.75 -12.11
CA SER A 327 -6.73 -24.76 -12.68
C SER A 327 -6.68 -24.75 -14.21
N GLY A 328 -5.48 -24.71 -14.79
CA GLY A 328 -5.28 -24.78 -16.24
C GLY A 328 -5.88 -26.04 -16.85
N GLU A 329 -5.59 -27.21 -16.27
CA GLU A 329 -6.12 -28.52 -16.71
C GLU A 329 -7.66 -28.58 -16.60
N VAL A 330 -8.24 -28.06 -15.50
CA VAL A 330 -9.70 -28.00 -15.35
C VAL A 330 -10.32 -27.05 -16.37
N MET A 331 -9.72 -25.89 -16.62
CA MET A 331 -10.20 -24.95 -17.64
C MET A 331 -10.14 -25.56 -19.04
N GLU A 332 -9.09 -26.30 -19.37
CA GLU A 332 -8.96 -27.00 -20.65
C GLU A 332 -10.04 -28.08 -20.80
N ASN A 333 -10.22 -28.94 -19.79
CA ASN A 333 -11.28 -29.94 -19.76
C ASN A 333 -12.69 -29.32 -19.88
N LEU A 334 -12.94 -28.18 -19.22
CA LEU A 334 -14.22 -27.47 -19.34
C LEU A 334 -14.43 -26.87 -20.73
N LYS A 335 -13.37 -26.35 -21.37
CA LYS A 335 -13.43 -25.88 -22.76
C LYS A 335 -13.74 -27.02 -23.73
N GLU A 336 -13.13 -28.19 -23.54
CA GLU A 336 -13.43 -29.37 -24.34
C GLU A 336 -14.89 -29.82 -24.19
N LYS A 337 -15.40 -29.89 -22.95
CA LYS A 337 -16.80 -30.21 -22.68
C LYS A 337 -17.76 -29.18 -23.26
N LEU A 338 -17.43 -27.89 -23.17
CA LEU A 338 -18.20 -26.81 -23.77
C LEU A 338 -18.24 -26.97 -25.30
N GLY A 339 -17.09 -27.24 -25.94
CA GLY A 339 -17.05 -27.50 -27.38
C GLY A 339 -17.83 -28.74 -27.81
N LEU A 340 -17.86 -29.81 -26.99
CA LEU A 340 -18.75 -30.96 -27.21
C LEU A 340 -20.23 -30.56 -27.11
N ALA A 341 -20.61 -29.82 -26.07
CA ALA A 341 -21.98 -29.35 -25.87
C ALA A 341 -22.45 -28.45 -27.02
N GLU A 342 -21.62 -27.49 -27.45
CA GLU A 342 -21.90 -26.64 -28.61
C GLU A 342 -22.10 -27.46 -29.89
N ARG A 343 -21.27 -28.49 -30.12
CA ARG A 343 -21.45 -29.40 -31.27
C ARG A 343 -22.77 -30.17 -31.19
N ILE A 344 -23.12 -30.72 -30.02
CA ILE A 344 -24.38 -31.45 -29.82
C ILE A 344 -25.58 -30.53 -30.05
N LEU A 345 -25.55 -29.30 -29.50
CA LEU A 345 -26.61 -28.31 -29.70
C LEU A 345 -26.72 -27.87 -31.17
N SER A 346 -25.59 -27.65 -31.84
CA SER A 346 -25.54 -27.32 -33.27
C SER A 346 -26.15 -28.45 -34.12
N LEU A 347 -25.77 -29.71 -33.87
CA LEU A 347 -26.37 -30.88 -34.54
C LEU A 347 -27.86 -31.03 -34.23
N GLY A 348 -28.27 -30.82 -32.98
CA GLY A 348 -29.68 -30.79 -32.58
C GLY A 348 -30.48 -29.71 -33.31
N ALA A 349 -29.91 -28.51 -33.46
CA ALA A 349 -30.54 -27.42 -34.20
C ALA A 349 -30.66 -27.74 -35.71
N VAL A 350 -29.66 -28.38 -36.31
CA VAL A 350 -29.72 -28.87 -37.70
C VAL A 350 -30.79 -29.95 -37.84
N ASN A 351 -30.84 -30.93 -36.92
CA ASN A 351 -31.87 -31.97 -36.92
C ASN A 351 -33.28 -31.38 -36.81
N LYS A 352 -33.47 -30.37 -35.95
CA LYS A 352 -34.75 -29.65 -35.80
C LYS A 352 -35.25 -29.00 -37.09
N LYS A 353 -34.35 -28.58 -37.98
CA LYS A 353 -34.75 -28.03 -39.30
C LYS A 353 -35.40 -29.09 -40.20
N LEU A 354 -35.02 -30.36 -40.08
CA LEU A 354 -35.49 -31.47 -40.90
C LEU A 354 -36.73 -32.19 -40.32
N GLU A 355 -37.15 -31.83 -39.11
CA GLU A 355 -38.33 -32.40 -38.45
C GLU A 355 -39.64 -31.80 -38.98
N THR A 356 -40.71 -32.60 -38.97
CA THR A 356 -42.05 -32.15 -39.36
C THR A 356 -42.63 -31.19 -38.32
N GLU A 357 -43.58 -30.34 -38.72
CA GLU A 357 -44.27 -29.42 -37.79
C GLU A 357 -44.95 -30.17 -36.62
N TYR A 358 -45.44 -31.39 -36.85
CA TYR A 358 -46.00 -32.25 -35.81
C TYR A 358 -44.95 -32.67 -34.76
N ASP A 359 -43.76 -33.07 -35.19
CA ASP A 359 -42.67 -33.51 -34.29
C ASP A 359 -41.97 -32.37 -33.55
N ARG A 360 -42.14 -31.13 -34.02
CA ARG A 360 -41.65 -29.91 -33.36
C ARG A 360 -42.55 -29.50 -32.19
N ILE A 361 -43.86 -29.65 -32.35
CA ILE A 361 -44.87 -29.29 -31.35
C ILE A 361 -45.01 -30.40 -30.29
N HIS A 362 -44.73 -31.64 -30.67
CA HIS A 362 -44.84 -32.80 -29.78
C HIS A 362 -43.55 -33.64 -29.69
N PRO A 363 -42.45 -33.11 -29.10
CA PRO A 363 -41.20 -33.85 -28.96
C PRO A 363 -41.29 -35.08 -28.03
N GLN A 364 -42.25 -35.08 -27.10
CA GLN A 364 -42.41 -36.09 -26.04
C GLN A 364 -43.53 -37.11 -26.31
N LEU A 365 -44.30 -36.97 -27.40
CA LEU A 365 -45.49 -37.82 -27.62
C LEU A 365 -45.15 -39.15 -28.29
N ILE A 366 -44.54 -40.05 -27.52
CA ILE A 366 -44.85 -41.48 -27.57
C ILE A 366 -45.10 -41.99 -26.13
N SER A 367 -45.73 -41.17 -25.29
CA SER A 367 -46.15 -41.56 -23.92
C SER A 367 -47.68 -41.68 -23.78
N GLU A 368 -48.43 -41.66 -24.87
CA GLU A 368 -49.82 -42.13 -24.84
C GLU A 368 -49.84 -43.66 -24.94
N GLU A 369 -49.52 -44.33 -23.82
CA GLU A 369 -50.13 -45.64 -23.56
C GLU A 369 -51.63 -45.38 -23.33
N TYR A 370 -52.44 -45.60 -24.37
CA TYR A 370 -53.85 -45.94 -24.18
C TYR A 370 -53.99 -47.47 -24.15
N PRO A 371 -54.68 -48.08 -23.16
CA PRO A 371 -55.53 -47.42 -22.16
C PRO A 371 -54.82 -47.03 -20.85
N PRO A 372 -55.38 -46.04 -20.11
CA PRO A 372 -54.79 -45.50 -18.89
C PRO A 372 -54.85 -46.52 -17.76
N LYS A 373 -53.71 -46.81 -17.12
CA LYS A 373 -53.70 -47.51 -15.83
C LYS A 373 -54.09 -46.53 -14.73
N GLN A 374 -55.37 -46.54 -14.33
CA GLN A 374 -55.78 -46.03 -13.02
C GLN A 374 -55.05 -46.84 -11.93
N LYS A 375 -54.07 -46.24 -11.26
CA LYS A 375 -53.61 -46.76 -9.97
C LYS A 375 -54.48 -46.14 -8.87
N LEU A 376 -55.36 -46.96 -8.31
CA LEU A 376 -56.09 -46.69 -7.08
C LEU A 376 -55.12 -46.33 -5.93
N PRO A 377 -55.48 -45.42 -5.02
CA PRO A 377 -54.64 -45.10 -3.87
C PRO A 377 -54.59 -46.32 -2.95
N GLN A 378 -53.44 -46.99 -2.87
CA GLN A 378 -53.20 -47.94 -1.80
C GLN A 378 -52.84 -47.16 -0.53
N VAL A 379 -53.84 -47.06 0.33
CA VAL A 379 -53.69 -46.79 1.77
C VAL A 379 -52.82 -47.93 2.33
N SER A 380 -51.55 -47.65 2.58
CA SER A 380 -50.74 -48.50 3.46
C SER A 380 -50.72 -47.84 4.83
N GLN A 381 -51.58 -48.37 5.70
CA GLN A 381 -51.44 -48.24 7.15
C GLN A 381 -50.08 -48.81 7.53
N ASN A 382 -49.21 -47.96 8.08
CA ASN A 382 -48.21 -48.34 9.07
C ASN A 382 -47.79 -47.06 9.78
N GLU A 383 -48.59 -46.70 10.77
CA GLU A 383 -48.16 -45.88 11.89
C GLU A 383 -47.04 -46.62 12.61
N LYS A 384 -45.83 -46.06 12.59
CA LYS A 384 -44.94 -46.09 13.75
C LYS A 384 -44.33 -44.70 13.94
N PRO A 385 -44.14 -44.31 15.21
CA PRO A 385 -44.26 -42.94 15.67
C PRO A 385 -42.96 -42.16 15.46
N LEU A 386 -43.07 -40.81 15.46
CA LEU A 386 -41.92 -39.94 15.68
C LEU A 386 -41.27 -40.29 17.03
N PRO A 387 -39.93 -40.39 17.07
CA PRO A 387 -39.16 -40.03 18.24
C PRO A 387 -38.57 -38.63 18.04
N ASP A 388 -38.93 -37.73 18.94
CA ASP A 388 -38.13 -36.56 19.27
C ASP A 388 -36.72 -37.01 19.70
N ASP A 389 -35.74 -36.17 19.37
CA ASP A 389 -34.36 -36.18 19.84
C ASP A 389 -33.42 -37.30 19.34
N ALA A 390 -32.87 -37.10 18.13
CA ALA A 390 -31.52 -37.50 17.80
C ALA A 390 -30.91 -36.57 16.72
N TYR A 391 -30.36 -35.44 17.16
CA TYR A 391 -29.32 -34.74 16.40
C TYR A 391 -28.10 -35.68 16.30
N ASP A 392 -27.98 -36.40 15.18
CA ASP A 392 -26.77 -36.48 14.35
C ASP A 392 -26.78 -37.70 13.42
N ARG A 393 -26.23 -37.48 12.22
CA ARG A 393 -25.67 -38.50 11.30
C ARG A 393 -26.64 -39.48 10.66
N ALA A 394 -27.21 -39.07 9.52
CA ALA A 394 -27.08 -39.79 8.24
C ALA A 394 -27.98 -39.17 7.16
N ASN A 395 -27.50 -38.15 6.45
CA ASN A 395 -27.65 -38.13 4.99
C ASN A 395 -26.64 -37.17 4.33
N PRO A 396 -25.36 -37.56 4.19
CA PRO A 396 -24.35 -36.77 3.49
C PRO A 396 -24.49 -36.78 1.95
N GLU A 397 -25.63 -37.20 1.39
CA GLU A 397 -25.83 -37.28 -0.07
C GLU A 397 -26.62 -36.11 -0.69
N ARG A 398 -27.23 -35.24 0.13
CA ARG A 398 -27.62 -33.88 -0.33
C ARG A 398 -26.45 -32.90 -0.29
N MET A 399 -25.22 -33.42 -0.31
CA MET A 399 -24.04 -32.66 -0.69
C MET A 399 -24.30 -32.13 -2.09
N LEU A 400 -24.15 -30.81 -2.30
CA LEU A 400 -24.29 -30.16 -3.60
C LEU A 400 -23.68 -31.04 -4.70
N ARG A 401 -24.50 -31.76 -5.45
CA ARG A 401 -24.05 -32.49 -6.63
C ARG A 401 -23.76 -31.42 -7.69
N PHE A 402 -22.49 -31.26 -8.04
CA PHE A 402 -22.04 -30.39 -9.12
C PHE A 402 -22.19 -31.05 -10.51
N THR A 403 -22.81 -32.22 -10.59
CA THR A 403 -23.05 -32.95 -11.83
C THR A 403 -24.51 -32.78 -12.26
N THR A 404 -24.72 -32.53 -13.55
CA THR A 404 -26.06 -32.49 -14.16
C THR A 404 -26.72 -33.86 -14.08
N TYR A 405 -27.93 -33.94 -13.54
CA TYR A 405 -28.78 -35.13 -13.52
C TYR A 405 -30.06 -34.84 -14.30
N ALA A 406 -30.68 -35.86 -14.91
CA ALA A 406 -31.99 -35.69 -15.55
C ALA A 406 -33.13 -36.01 -14.59
N LEU A 407 -34.21 -35.26 -14.74
CA LEU A 407 -35.45 -35.40 -13.98
C LEU A 407 -36.56 -35.92 -14.88
N ASP A 408 -37.42 -36.75 -14.32
CA ASP A 408 -38.65 -37.21 -14.96
C ASP A 408 -39.74 -36.12 -14.89
N GLU A 409 -40.86 -36.33 -15.60
CA GLU A 409 -42.04 -35.45 -15.60
C GLU A 409 -42.62 -35.20 -14.19
N PHE A 410 -42.32 -36.08 -13.24
CA PHE A 410 -42.73 -35.98 -11.82
C PHE A 410 -41.65 -35.45 -10.88
N GLY A 411 -40.52 -34.95 -11.41
CA GLY A 411 -39.43 -34.38 -10.62
C GLY A 411 -38.59 -35.41 -9.85
N GLN A 412 -38.65 -36.69 -10.25
CA GLN A 412 -37.80 -37.75 -9.71
C GLN A 412 -36.53 -37.91 -10.57
N GLU A 413 -35.41 -38.29 -9.94
CA GLU A 413 -34.15 -38.51 -10.66
C GLU A 413 -34.25 -39.75 -11.57
N VAL A 414 -33.94 -39.55 -12.85
CA VAL A 414 -33.93 -40.61 -13.86
C VAL A 414 -32.56 -41.31 -13.82
N SER A 415 -32.55 -42.63 -13.88
CA SER A 415 -31.33 -43.43 -13.99
C SER A 415 -30.58 -43.11 -15.30
N GLU A 416 -29.25 -43.23 -15.33
CA GLU A 416 -28.44 -42.98 -16.54
C GLU A 416 -28.89 -43.82 -17.75
N GLU A 417 -29.40 -45.02 -17.50
CA GLU A 417 -29.97 -45.92 -18.53
C GLU A 417 -31.22 -45.34 -19.20
N GLY A 418 -31.96 -44.47 -18.50
CA GLY A 418 -33.20 -43.85 -18.95
C GLY A 418 -33.03 -42.51 -19.67
N TYR A 419 -31.85 -41.88 -19.64
CA TYR A 419 -31.64 -40.51 -20.15
C TYR A 419 -31.96 -40.32 -21.64
N PHE A 420 -31.74 -41.36 -22.45
CA PHE A 420 -31.93 -41.31 -23.89
C PHE A 420 -33.24 -41.95 -24.36
N GLU A 421 -34.13 -42.40 -23.47
CA GLU A 421 -35.34 -43.11 -23.87
C GLU A 421 -36.22 -42.32 -24.84
N ASN A 422 -36.49 -41.05 -24.55
CA ASN A 422 -37.31 -40.19 -25.41
C ASN A 422 -36.63 -39.91 -26.76
N LEU A 423 -35.31 -39.74 -26.78
CA LEU A 423 -34.54 -39.57 -28.01
C LEU A 423 -34.54 -40.85 -28.85
N ASN A 424 -34.38 -42.02 -28.23
CA ASN A 424 -34.41 -43.32 -28.90
C ASN A 424 -35.81 -43.63 -29.45
N ARG A 425 -36.87 -43.31 -28.70
CA ARG A 425 -38.26 -43.41 -29.17
C ARG A 425 -38.49 -42.56 -30.42
N ARG A 426 -38.02 -41.30 -30.40
CA ARG A 426 -38.09 -40.39 -31.55
C ARG A 426 -37.30 -40.91 -32.75
N PHE A 427 -36.09 -41.41 -32.52
CA PHE A 427 -35.26 -42.01 -33.56
C PHE A 427 -35.93 -43.24 -34.19
N ASN A 428 -36.52 -44.11 -33.37
CA ASN A 428 -37.25 -45.29 -33.83
C ASN A 428 -38.50 -44.92 -34.65
N LYS A 429 -39.26 -43.89 -34.24
CA LYS A 429 -40.38 -43.36 -35.02
C LYS A 429 -39.93 -42.91 -36.41
N VAL A 430 -38.89 -42.08 -36.50
CA VAL A 430 -38.35 -41.61 -37.79
C VAL A 430 -37.87 -42.78 -38.65
N MET A 431 -37.27 -43.82 -38.05
CA MET A 431 -36.87 -45.02 -38.78
C MET A 431 -38.06 -45.82 -39.32
N LEU A 432 -39.15 -45.94 -38.55
CA LEU A 432 -40.39 -46.56 -38.99
C LEU A 432 -41.05 -45.77 -40.12
N GLU A 433 -41.11 -44.45 -40.01
CA GLU A 433 -41.62 -43.57 -41.07
C GLU A 433 -40.78 -43.67 -42.35
N LYS A 434 -39.45 -43.68 -42.22
CA LYS A 434 -38.54 -43.90 -43.35
C LYS A 434 -38.77 -45.27 -43.99
N MET A 435 -39.02 -46.31 -43.21
CA MET A 435 -39.34 -47.64 -43.70
C MET A 435 -40.68 -47.66 -44.44
N ALA A 436 -41.72 -47.00 -43.89
CA ALA A 436 -43.02 -46.84 -44.53
C ALA A 436 -42.94 -46.07 -45.86
N ILE A 437 -42.21 -44.94 -45.88
CA ILE A 437 -41.94 -44.18 -47.11
C ILE A 437 -41.22 -45.06 -48.13
N ASN A 438 -40.23 -45.86 -47.72
CA ASN A 438 -39.53 -46.75 -48.63
C ASN A 438 -40.43 -47.86 -49.18
N LEU A 439 -41.33 -48.43 -48.37
CA LEU A 439 -42.31 -49.41 -48.81
C LEU A 439 -43.30 -48.82 -49.80
N GLU A 440 -43.86 -47.64 -49.51
CA GLU A 440 -44.74 -46.94 -50.46
C GLU A 440 -43.99 -46.53 -51.73
N ARG A 441 -42.73 -46.12 -51.63
CA ARG A 441 -41.90 -45.84 -52.81
C ARG A 441 -41.65 -47.09 -53.64
N LYS A 442 -41.46 -48.26 -53.01
CA LYS A 442 -41.36 -49.55 -53.71
C LYS A 442 -42.68 -49.92 -54.38
N ARG A 443 -43.80 -49.84 -53.66
CA ARG A 443 -45.15 -50.07 -54.19
C ARG A 443 -45.46 -49.14 -55.37
N LEU A 444 -45.19 -47.84 -55.25
CA LEU A 444 -45.37 -46.87 -56.32
C LEU A 444 -44.47 -47.19 -57.52
N LYS A 445 -43.23 -47.64 -57.31
CA LYS A 445 -42.36 -48.10 -58.40
C LYS A 445 -42.91 -49.35 -59.08
N GLU A 446 -43.42 -50.31 -58.33
CA GLU A 446 -44.06 -51.53 -58.87
C GLU A 446 -45.35 -51.21 -59.63
N VAL A 447 -46.21 -50.35 -59.07
CA VAL A 447 -47.43 -49.87 -59.72
C VAL A 447 -47.08 -49.09 -60.98
N ASN A 448 -46.08 -48.20 -60.94
CA ASN A 448 -45.63 -47.46 -62.11
C ASN A 448 -45.05 -48.41 -63.17
N PHE A 449 -44.26 -49.42 -62.77
CA PHE A 449 -43.81 -50.48 -63.66
C PHE A 449 -44.97 -51.25 -64.30
N HIS A 450 -46.00 -51.61 -63.52
CA HIS A 450 -47.20 -52.26 -64.03
C HIS A 450 -48.03 -51.36 -64.95
N LEU A 451 -48.15 -50.07 -64.64
CA LEU A 451 -48.81 -49.08 -65.50
C LEU A 451 -48.03 -48.89 -66.79
N GLN A 452 -46.71 -48.73 -66.75
CA GLN A 452 -45.83 -48.69 -67.92
C GLN A 452 -46.00 -49.94 -68.78
N LYS A 453 -45.97 -51.13 -68.18
CA LYS A 453 -46.18 -52.41 -68.89
C LYS A 453 -47.59 -52.54 -69.46
N ARG A 454 -48.61 -52.02 -68.78
CA ARG A 454 -50.00 -51.99 -69.28
C ARG A 454 -50.16 -50.99 -70.42
N LEU A 455 -49.45 -49.87 -70.37
CA LEU A 455 -49.39 -48.85 -71.41
C LEU A 455 -48.63 -49.38 -72.63
N GLU A 456 -47.51 -50.09 -72.42
CA GLU A 456 -46.84 -50.89 -73.46
C GLU A 456 -47.83 -51.88 -74.10
N ASN A 457 -48.50 -52.72 -73.31
CA ASN A 457 -49.49 -53.68 -73.84
C ASN A 457 -50.67 -53.00 -74.56
N TYR A 458 -51.15 -51.83 -74.11
CA TYR A 458 -52.16 -51.04 -74.82
C TYR A 458 -51.64 -50.50 -76.15
N LEU A 459 -50.37 -50.08 -76.19
CA LEU A 459 -49.67 -49.71 -77.42
C LEU A 459 -49.44 -50.93 -78.34
N GLU A 460 -49.35 -52.15 -77.80
CA GLU A 460 -49.24 -53.39 -78.57
C GLU A 460 -50.57 -53.93 -79.11
N MET A 461 -51.67 -53.82 -78.35
CA MET A 461 -53.02 -54.28 -78.74
C MET A 461 -53.75 -53.34 -79.70
N SER A 462 -53.24 -52.13 -79.94
CA SER A 462 -53.75 -51.22 -80.97
C SER A 462 -52.74 -51.14 -82.13
N PRO A 463 -52.91 -51.93 -83.20
CA PRO A 463 -51.97 -51.97 -84.34
C PRO A 463 -51.82 -50.59 -85.00
N MET A 464 -52.88 -49.78 -84.96
CA MET A 464 -52.91 -48.42 -85.51
C MET A 464 -52.05 -47.41 -84.73
N ILE A 465 -51.83 -47.62 -83.43
CA ILE A 465 -51.05 -46.69 -82.59
C ILE A 465 -49.56 -47.06 -82.58
N LYS A 466 -49.23 -48.36 -82.60
CA LYS A 466 -47.84 -48.86 -82.75
C LYS A 466 -47.21 -48.41 -84.08
N GLN A 467 -48.00 -48.30 -85.14
CA GLN A 467 -47.58 -47.77 -86.44
C GLN A 467 -47.40 -46.24 -86.41
N ARG A 468 -48.28 -45.49 -85.72
CA ARG A 468 -48.16 -44.03 -85.58
C ARG A 468 -47.02 -43.57 -84.67
N LEU A 469 -46.71 -44.26 -83.58
CA LEU A 469 -45.60 -43.92 -82.69
C LEU A 469 -44.23 -44.36 -83.23
N ARG A 470 -44.14 -45.47 -83.98
CA ARG A 470 -42.92 -45.82 -84.74
C ARG A 470 -42.71 -44.89 -85.94
N ALA A 471 -43.77 -44.40 -86.58
CA ALA A 471 -43.66 -43.40 -87.65
C ALA A 471 -43.36 -41.98 -87.11
N ALA A 472 -43.83 -41.63 -85.91
CA ALA A 472 -43.55 -40.33 -85.28
C ALA A 472 -42.12 -40.26 -84.68
N ASN A 473 -41.58 -41.37 -84.18
CA ASN A 473 -40.21 -41.39 -83.63
C ASN A 473 -39.10 -41.60 -84.69
N VAL A 474 -39.42 -41.58 -85.98
CA VAL A 474 -38.42 -41.41 -87.07
C VAL A 474 -38.16 -39.92 -87.35
N MET A 475 -38.85 -38.99 -86.69
CA MET A 475 -38.52 -37.57 -86.70
C MET A 475 -38.46 -37.00 -85.28
N ILE A 476 -37.27 -37.06 -84.66
CA ILE A 476 -36.61 -35.99 -83.90
C ILE A 476 -35.29 -36.59 -83.40
N ASP A 477 -34.25 -36.34 -84.18
CA ASP A 477 -32.85 -36.47 -83.83
C ASP A 477 -32.41 -35.09 -83.33
N PHE A 478 -32.39 -34.87 -82.01
CA PHE A 478 -31.73 -33.73 -81.38
C PHE A 478 -31.19 -34.16 -80.03
N GLY A 479 -29.86 -34.16 -79.92
CA GLY A 479 -29.12 -34.65 -78.78
C GLY A 479 -29.23 -33.77 -77.54
N GLU A 480 -28.88 -34.38 -76.40
CA GLU A 480 -28.32 -33.68 -75.27
C GLU A 480 -27.50 -34.65 -74.41
N ASN A 481 -26.43 -34.10 -73.84
CA ASN A 481 -25.24 -34.79 -73.38
C ASN A 481 -25.45 -35.60 -72.09
N THR A 482 -24.89 -36.80 -72.07
CA THR A 482 -24.58 -37.52 -70.83
C THR A 482 -23.25 -37.00 -70.26
N PRO A 483 -23.18 -36.50 -69.00
CA PRO A 483 -21.90 -36.33 -68.33
C PRO A 483 -21.44 -37.67 -67.73
N PRO A 484 -20.12 -37.96 -67.70
CA PRO A 484 -19.58 -39.22 -67.21
C PRO A 484 -19.62 -39.32 -65.68
N PRO A 485 -19.56 -40.54 -65.10
CA PRO A 485 -19.50 -40.72 -63.66
C PRO A 485 -18.15 -40.25 -63.10
N PRO A 486 -18.08 -39.69 -61.88
CA PRO A 486 -16.81 -39.33 -61.28
C PRO A 486 -16.02 -40.59 -60.94
N SER A 487 -14.82 -40.66 -61.52
CA SER A 487 -13.77 -41.62 -61.22
C SER A 487 -13.47 -41.62 -59.72
N ARG A 488 -13.52 -42.79 -59.11
CA ARG A 488 -12.89 -43.04 -57.80
C ARG A 488 -11.38 -42.83 -57.96
N CYS A 489 -10.83 -41.89 -57.20
CA CYS A 489 -9.42 -41.86 -56.84
C CYS A 489 -9.29 -42.11 -55.33
N HIS A 490 -8.18 -42.75 -54.97
CA HIS A 490 -7.75 -43.14 -53.63
C HIS A 490 -7.83 -42.07 -52.56
#